data_AF-F3G3B7-F1
#
_entry.id   AF-F3G3B7-F1
#
_cell.length_a   1.000
_cell.length_b   1.000
_cell.length_c   1.000
_cell.angle_alpha   90.00
_cell.angle_beta   90.00
_cell.angle_gamma   90.00
#
_symmetry.space_group_name_H-M   'P 1'
#
loop_
_entity.id
_entity.type
_entity.pdbx_description
1 polymer ?
#
loop_
_entity_poly.entity_id
_entity_poly.type
_entity_poly.pdbx_seq_one_letter_code
_entity_poly.pdbx_strand_id
1 'polypeptide(L)'
;RSAAADIEKHLADVQMPADLPAWDASQVTDSDEDVIIAHNWDELRRFMWDYVGIVRTNKRLQRAQHRVRLLLDEIDEFYSNYKVSRDLIELRNLAQVAELMIRSAMQRKESRGLHYTLDYPEMLPEALDTILVPPTYAG
;
A
#
# COMPACT_ATOMS: atom_id res chain seq x y z
N ARG A 1 5.57 13.06 14.51
CA ARG A 1 6.65 13.96 14.99
C ARG A 1 7.93 13.21 15.38
N SER A 2 7.89 11.91 15.70
CA SER A 2 9.11 11.14 16.04
C SER A 2 10.09 11.00 14.88
N ALA A 3 9.62 10.64 13.67
CA ALA A 3 10.50 10.40 12.53
C ALA A 3 11.32 11.64 12.11
N ALA A 4 10.71 12.84 12.11
CA ALA A 4 11.42 14.06 11.75
C ALA A 4 12.54 14.40 12.74
N ALA A 5 12.28 14.29 14.04
CA ALA A 5 13.28 14.51 15.08
C ALA A 5 14.39 13.45 15.06
N ASP A 6 14.05 12.20 14.69
CA ASP A 6 15.01 11.11 14.55
C ASP A 6 15.94 11.31 13.33
N ILE A 7 15.39 11.81 12.21
CA ILE A 7 16.19 12.20 11.04
C ILE A 7 17.17 13.32 11.39
N GLU A 8 16.71 14.39 12.05
CA GLU A 8 17.57 15.52 12.45
C GLU A 8 18.73 15.07 13.34
N LYS A 9 18.46 14.11 14.25
CA LYS A 9 19.48 13.59 15.18
C LYS A 9 20.59 12.82 14.47
N HIS A 10 20.25 12.03 13.45
CA HIS A 10 21.21 11.18 12.75
C HIS A 10 21.79 11.82 11.49
N LEU A 11 21.30 13.00 11.08
CA LEU A 11 21.71 13.67 9.84
C LEU A 11 23.23 13.93 9.78
N ALA A 12 23.86 14.23 10.92
CA ALA A 12 25.30 14.49 11.00
C ALA A 12 26.17 13.23 10.81
N ASP A 13 25.59 12.04 11.07
CA ASP A 13 26.30 10.76 10.98
C ASP A 13 26.17 10.11 9.59
N VAL A 14 25.29 10.63 8.74
CA VAL A 14 25.08 10.13 7.38
C VAL A 14 26.13 10.72 6.45
N GLN A 15 27.02 9.88 5.93
CA GLN A 15 27.93 10.26 4.85
C GLN A 15 27.19 10.26 3.51
N MET A 16 27.22 11.39 2.79
CA MET A 16 26.73 11.41 1.41
C MET A 16 27.64 10.56 0.52
N PRO A 17 27.07 9.70 -0.35
CA PRO A 17 27.84 9.00 -1.36
C PRO A 17 28.55 10.02 -2.26
N ALA A 18 29.84 9.80 -2.52
CA ALA A 18 30.66 10.71 -3.34
C ALA A 18 30.22 10.71 -4.81
N ASP A 19 29.79 9.55 -5.32
CA ASP A 19 29.39 9.35 -6.71
C ASP A 19 27.93 8.89 -6.76
N LEU A 20 27.02 9.87 -6.82
CA LEU A 20 25.63 9.61 -7.19
C LEU A 20 25.47 9.78 -8.70
N PRO A 21 24.80 8.86 -9.41
CA PRO A 21 24.44 9.09 -10.80
C PRO A 21 23.59 10.36 -10.90
N ALA A 22 23.77 11.11 -11.98
CA ALA A 22 22.90 12.24 -12.27
C ALA A 22 21.46 11.73 -12.41
N TRP A 23 20.51 12.43 -11.79
CA TRP A 23 19.10 12.12 -11.94
C TRP A 23 18.70 12.24 -13.41
N ASP A 24 18.26 11.14 -14.00
CA ASP A 24 17.78 11.13 -15.37
C ASP A 24 16.30 11.53 -15.43
N ALA A 25 16.06 12.80 -15.77
CA ALA A 25 14.73 13.35 -15.97
C ALA A 25 14.25 13.26 -17.44
N SER A 26 14.94 12.53 -18.32
CA SER A 26 14.57 12.44 -19.74
C SER A 26 13.32 11.60 -20.00
N GLN A 27 12.72 11.05 -18.94
CA GLN A 27 11.50 10.26 -19.05
C GLN A 27 10.33 11.09 -19.58
N VAL A 28 9.50 10.44 -20.39
CA VAL A 28 8.41 11.08 -21.14
C VAL A 28 7.29 11.47 -20.18
N THR A 29 6.77 12.69 -20.35
CA THR A 29 5.46 13.09 -19.82
C THR A 29 4.48 13.01 -20.98
N ASP A 30 3.74 11.92 -21.04
CA ASP A 30 2.63 11.76 -21.96
C ASP A 30 1.32 11.94 -21.16
N SER A 31 0.31 12.49 -21.81
CA SER A 31 -0.98 12.85 -21.20
C SER A 31 -1.88 11.63 -21.02
N ASP A 32 -1.61 10.56 -21.75
CA ASP A 32 -2.37 9.31 -21.67
C ASP A 32 -2.17 8.63 -20.30
N GLU A 33 -1.02 8.84 -19.65
CA GLU A 33 -0.65 8.28 -18.36
C GLU A 33 -1.41 8.93 -17.20
N ASP A 34 -1.64 10.24 -17.24
CA ASP A 34 -2.42 10.94 -16.23
C ASP A 34 -3.86 10.37 -16.17
N VAL A 35 -4.40 9.98 -17.33
CA VAL A 35 -5.70 9.30 -17.43
C VAL A 35 -5.66 7.90 -16.80
N ILE A 36 -4.59 7.14 -17.04
CA ILE A 36 -4.40 5.81 -16.46
C ILE A 36 -4.27 5.90 -14.93
N ILE A 37 -3.47 6.84 -14.40
CA ILE A 37 -3.30 7.05 -12.96
C ILE A 37 -4.64 7.39 -12.30
N ALA A 38 -5.42 8.28 -12.91
CA ALA A 38 -6.76 8.61 -12.42
C ALA A 38 -7.70 7.39 -12.42
N HIS A 39 -7.66 6.57 -13.48
CA HIS A 39 -8.45 5.35 -13.56
C HIS A 39 -8.07 4.34 -12.47
N ASN A 40 -6.77 4.13 -12.26
CA ASN A 40 -6.23 3.22 -11.26
C ASN A 40 -6.59 3.67 -9.83
N TRP A 41 -6.62 4.98 -9.60
CA TRP A 41 -7.06 5.55 -8.33
C TRP A 41 -8.54 5.25 -8.05
N ASP A 42 -9.40 5.43 -9.05
CA ASP A 42 -10.83 5.11 -8.95
C ASP A 42 -11.08 3.61 -8.78
N GLU A 43 -10.34 2.77 -9.51
CA GLU A 43 -10.42 1.32 -9.40
C GLU A 43 -10.06 0.86 -7.98
N LEU A 44 -8.95 1.36 -7.43
CA LEU A 44 -8.48 1.05 -6.08
C LEU A 44 -9.57 1.34 -5.04
N ARG A 45 -10.15 2.53 -5.08
CA ARG A 45 -11.20 2.93 -4.14
C ARG A 45 -12.45 2.08 -4.29
N ARG A 46 -12.84 1.78 -5.52
CA ARG A 46 -14.04 1.01 -5.80
C ARG A 46 -13.92 -0.42 -5.28
N PHE A 47 -12.82 -1.12 -5.54
CA PHE A 47 -12.70 -2.49 -5.03
C PHE A 47 -12.44 -2.52 -3.52
N MET A 48 -11.78 -1.52 -2.94
CA MET A 48 -11.62 -1.43 -1.49
C MET A 48 -12.98 -1.27 -0.80
N TRP A 49 -13.87 -0.48 -1.37
CA TRP A 49 -15.25 -0.36 -0.90
C TRP A 49 -16.02 -1.69 -1.04
N ASP A 50 -15.98 -2.30 -2.22
CA ASP A 50 -16.78 -3.50 -2.53
C ASP A 50 -16.32 -4.75 -1.74
N TYR A 51 -15.01 -4.88 -1.50
CA TYR A 51 -14.40 -6.11 -0.98
C TYR A 51 -13.85 -5.99 0.44
N VAL A 52 -13.44 -4.79 0.86
CA VAL A 52 -12.78 -4.52 2.16
C VAL A 52 -13.60 -3.55 3.01
N GLY A 53 -14.82 -3.20 2.56
CA GLY A 53 -15.78 -2.37 3.26
C GLY A 53 -16.34 -2.99 4.55
N ILE A 54 -17.52 -2.54 4.96
CA ILE A 54 -18.11 -2.87 6.28
C ILE A 54 -18.28 -4.38 6.46
N VAL A 55 -18.84 -5.07 5.46
CA VAL A 55 -19.09 -6.52 5.49
C VAL A 55 -18.11 -7.26 4.59
N ARG A 56 -17.34 -8.17 5.17
CA ARG A 56 -16.24 -8.87 4.50
C ARG A 56 -16.49 -10.36 4.38
N THR A 57 -15.86 -10.96 3.38
CA THR A 57 -15.76 -12.43 3.26
C THR A 57 -14.38 -12.82 2.77
N ASN A 58 -13.93 -14.03 3.09
CA ASN A 58 -12.67 -14.61 2.63
C ASN A 58 -12.54 -14.50 1.10
N LYS A 59 -13.61 -14.82 0.37
CA LYS A 59 -13.63 -14.74 -1.10
C LYS A 59 -13.47 -13.31 -1.62
N ARG A 60 -14.08 -12.32 -0.97
CA ARG A 60 -13.93 -10.90 -1.34
C ARG A 60 -12.52 -10.41 -1.04
N LEU A 61 -11.97 -10.75 0.13
CA LEU A 61 -10.61 -10.37 0.51
C LEU A 61 -9.55 -10.98 -0.42
N GLN A 62 -9.71 -12.24 -0.84
CA GLN A 62 -8.85 -12.87 -1.85
C GLN A 62 -8.89 -12.12 -3.19
N ARG A 63 -10.09 -11.69 -3.64
CA ARG A 63 -10.22 -10.87 -4.85
C ARG A 63 -9.53 -9.52 -4.72
N ALA A 64 -9.72 -8.84 -3.59
CA ALA A 64 -9.03 -7.57 -3.30
C ALA A 64 -7.51 -7.75 -3.31
N GLN A 65 -7.01 -8.82 -2.70
CA GLN A 65 -5.58 -9.13 -2.67
C GLN A 65 -5.00 -9.36 -4.06
N HIS A 66 -5.74 -10.03 -4.95
CA HIS A 66 -5.28 -10.22 -6.32
C HIS A 66 -5.22 -8.90 -7.10
N ARG A 67 -6.27 -8.07 -7.01
CA ARG A 67 -6.32 -6.78 -7.71
C ARG A 67 -5.25 -5.80 -7.22
N VAL A 68 -5.06 -5.68 -5.90
CA VAL A 68 -4.06 -4.76 -5.35
C VAL A 68 -2.63 -5.16 -5.74
N ARG A 69 -2.34 -6.45 -5.91
CA ARG A 69 -1.03 -6.91 -6.40
C ARG A 69 -0.79 -6.52 -7.84
N LEU A 70 -1.75 -6.79 -8.73
CA LEU A 70 -1.66 -6.37 -10.13
C LEU A 70 -1.44 -4.85 -10.24
N LEU A 71 -2.19 -4.07 -9.45
CA LEU A 71 -2.03 -2.62 -9.42
C LEU A 71 -0.65 -2.19 -8.92
N LEU A 72 -0.09 -2.86 -7.91
CA LEU A 72 1.27 -2.57 -7.42
C LEU A 72 2.33 -2.89 -8.49
N ASP A 73 2.18 -4.03 -9.19
CA ASP A 73 3.09 -4.43 -10.27
C ASP A 73 3.06 -3.39 -11.42
N GLU A 74 1.86 -2.92 -11.81
CA GLU A 74 1.70 -1.85 -12.81
C GLU A 74 2.32 -0.53 -12.36
N ILE A 75 2.14 -0.16 -11.08
CA ILE A 75 2.74 1.05 -10.51
C ILE A 75 4.27 0.97 -10.56
N ASP A 76 4.88 -0.16 -10.22
CA ASP A 76 6.33 -0.34 -10.25
C ASP A 76 6.90 -0.23 -11.69
N GLU A 77 6.14 -0.70 -12.68
CA GLU A 77 6.46 -0.48 -14.10
C GLU A 77 6.40 1.02 -14.46
N PHE A 78 5.38 1.75 -14.00
CA PHE A 78 5.29 3.19 -14.21
C PHE A 78 6.45 3.96 -13.55
N TYR A 79 6.89 3.55 -12.36
CA TYR A 79 8.04 4.18 -11.69
C TYR A 79 9.36 4.00 -12.45
N SER A 80 9.51 2.88 -13.15
CA SER A 80 10.76 2.53 -13.84
C SER A 80 10.91 3.26 -15.18
N ASN A 81 9.79 3.56 -15.84
CA ASN A 81 9.77 4.01 -17.23
C ASN A 81 9.27 5.46 -17.41
N TYR A 82 8.80 6.13 -16.35
CA TYR A 82 8.13 7.43 -16.47
C TYR A 82 8.62 8.45 -15.47
N LYS A 83 8.32 9.72 -15.75
CA LYS A 83 8.66 10.81 -14.85
C LYS A 83 7.81 10.72 -13.59
N VAL A 84 8.47 10.67 -12.44
CA VAL A 84 7.81 10.66 -11.13
C VAL A 84 6.96 11.93 -10.97
N SER A 85 5.65 11.73 -10.81
CA SER A 85 4.66 12.77 -10.55
C SER A 85 4.10 12.64 -9.14
N ARG A 86 3.46 13.71 -8.65
CA ARG A 86 2.76 13.69 -7.36
C ARG A 86 1.67 12.62 -7.32
N ASP A 87 0.86 12.52 -8.38
CA ASP A 87 -0.29 11.63 -8.42
C ASP A 87 0.14 10.16 -8.46
N LEU A 88 1.26 9.85 -9.13
CA LEU A 88 1.87 8.52 -9.09
C LEU A 88 2.37 8.14 -7.69
N ILE A 89 2.95 9.09 -6.95
CA ILE A 89 3.35 8.87 -5.53
C ILE A 89 2.12 8.63 -4.65
N GLU A 90 1.06 9.41 -4.82
CA GLU A 90 -0.18 9.23 -4.07
C GLU A 90 -0.82 7.86 -4.36
N LEU A 91 -0.91 7.47 -5.63
CA LEU A 91 -1.44 6.16 -6.04
C LEU A 91 -0.63 5.01 -5.43
N ARG A 92 0.71 5.06 -5.49
CA ARG A 92 1.59 4.06 -4.88
C ARG A 92 1.35 3.90 -3.39
N ASN A 93 1.30 5.02 -2.66
CA ASN A 93 1.08 4.99 -1.22
C ASN A 93 -0.29 4.41 -0.86
N LEU A 94 -1.34 4.77 -1.62
CA LEU A 94 -2.67 4.23 -1.41
C LEU A 94 -2.72 2.73 -1.67
N ALA A 95 -2.14 2.25 -2.77
CA ALA A 95 -2.08 0.84 -3.11
C ALA A 95 -1.31 0.03 -2.04
N GLN A 96 -0.18 0.56 -1.56
CA GLN A 96 0.60 -0.09 -0.50
C GLN A 96 -0.18 -0.20 0.81
N VAL A 97 -0.84 0.88 1.25
CA VAL A 97 -1.67 0.85 2.46
C VAL A 97 -2.86 -0.09 2.30
N ALA A 98 -3.50 -0.10 1.13
CA ALA A 98 -4.59 -1.03 0.82
C ALA A 98 -4.14 -2.50 0.93
N GLU A 99 -2.96 -2.84 0.42
CA GLU A 99 -2.39 -4.18 0.54
C GLU A 99 -2.21 -4.60 2.01
N LEU A 100 -1.69 -3.71 2.85
CA LEU A 100 -1.53 -3.95 4.29
C LEU A 100 -2.88 -4.12 5.00
N MET A 101 -3.89 -3.31 4.65
CA MET A 101 -5.24 -3.45 5.19
C MET A 101 -5.87 -4.80 4.81
N ILE A 102 -5.72 -5.21 3.55
CA ILE A 102 -6.23 -6.50 3.05
C ILE A 102 -5.55 -7.65 3.78
N ARG A 103 -4.21 -7.63 3.87
CA ARG A 103 -3.45 -8.66 4.60
C ARG A 103 -3.87 -8.76 6.06
N SER A 104 -4.06 -7.62 6.72
CA SER A 104 -4.52 -7.58 8.10
C SER A 104 -5.93 -8.18 8.25
N ALA A 105 -6.86 -7.80 7.38
CA ALA A 105 -8.22 -8.34 7.39
C ALA A 105 -8.26 -9.85 7.10
N MET A 106 -7.36 -10.35 6.23
CA MET A 106 -7.25 -11.78 5.92
C MET A 106 -6.71 -12.60 7.09
N GLN A 107 -5.81 -12.05 7.91
CA GLN A 107 -5.26 -12.74 9.08
C GLN A 107 -6.25 -12.84 10.24
N ARG A 108 -7.18 -11.89 10.38
CA ARG A 108 -8.16 -11.88 11.48
C ARG A 108 -9.32 -12.84 11.23
N LYS A 109 -9.35 -13.95 11.98
CA LYS A 109 -10.35 -15.04 11.89
C LYS A 109 -11.45 -14.93 12.95
N GLU A 110 -11.96 -13.73 13.12
CA GLU A 110 -13.06 -13.39 14.04
C GLU A 110 -13.79 -12.16 13.50
N SER A 111 -14.95 -11.83 14.08
CA SER A 111 -15.60 -10.52 13.89
C SER A 111 -15.56 -9.73 15.18
N ARG A 112 -14.90 -8.57 15.16
CA ARG A 112 -14.69 -7.71 16.32
C ARG A 112 -14.61 -6.24 15.91
N GLY A 113 -15.43 -5.40 16.55
CA GLY A 113 -15.44 -3.95 16.31
C GLY A 113 -15.73 -3.61 14.83
N LEU A 114 -14.83 -2.85 14.20
CA LEU A 114 -14.96 -2.45 12.79
C LEU A 114 -14.59 -3.56 11.79
N HIS A 115 -14.04 -4.68 12.26
CA HIS A 115 -13.77 -5.85 11.45
C HIS A 115 -14.93 -6.84 11.55
N TYR A 116 -15.83 -6.83 10.56
CA TYR A 116 -16.95 -7.76 10.47
C TYR A 116 -16.81 -8.65 9.24
N THR A 117 -16.82 -9.97 9.45
CA THR A 117 -16.72 -10.98 8.39
C THR A 117 -17.73 -12.10 8.56
N LEU A 118 -18.41 -12.48 7.48
CA LEU A 118 -19.44 -13.52 7.51
C LEU A 118 -18.87 -14.94 7.71
N ASP A 119 -17.61 -15.16 7.35
CA ASP A 119 -16.95 -16.46 7.51
C ASP A 119 -16.57 -16.75 8.97
N TYR A 120 -16.44 -15.72 9.80
CA TYR A 120 -16.11 -15.80 11.22
C TYR A 120 -16.96 -14.80 12.00
N PRO A 121 -18.26 -15.07 12.23
CA PRO A 121 -19.19 -14.10 12.83
C PRO A 121 -18.95 -13.86 14.32
N GLU A 122 -18.31 -14.82 15.01
CA GLU A 122 -18.08 -14.77 16.45
C GLU A 122 -16.73 -14.12 16.79
N MET A 123 -16.61 -13.65 18.02
CA MET A 123 -15.35 -13.21 18.63
C MET A 123 -14.55 -14.41 19.16
N LEU A 124 -13.23 -14.36 19.03
CA LEU A 124 -12.35 -15.30 19.72
C LEU A 124 -12.25 -14.96 21.22
N PRO A 125 -11.91 -15.94 22.09
CA PRO A 125 -11.77 -15.70 23.53
C PRO A 125 -10.70 -14.66 23.87
N GLU A 126 -9.60 -14.67 23.12
CA GLU A 126 -8.49 -13.75 23.28
C GLU A 126 -8.41 -12.80 22.09
N ALA A 127 -8.32 -11.50 22.36
CA ALA A 127 -8.11 -10.48 21.35
C ALA A 127 -6.61 -10.29 21.12
N LEU A 128 -6.14 -10.63 19.93
CA LEU A 128 -4.75 -10.44 19.52
C LEU A 128 -4.66 -9.38 18.42
N ASP A 129 -3.64 -8.54 18.52
CA ASP A 129 -3.34 -7.56 17.48
C ASP A 129 -2.86 -8.25 16.21
N THR A 130 -3.28 -7.71 15.07
CA THR A 130 -2.76 -8.13 13.77
C THR A 130 -1.53 -7.31 13.45
N ILE A 131 -0.35 -7.92 13.56
CA ILE A 131 0.93 -7.27 13.33
C ILE A 131 1.50 -7.72 12.00
N LEU A 132 1.79 -6.77 11.11
CA LEU A 132 2.49 -7.03 9.86
C LEU A 132 3.95 -6.59 10.00
N VAL A 133 4.87 -7.52 9.80
CA VAL A 133 6.31 -7.27 9.87
C VAL A 133 6.87 -7.21 8.45
N PRO A 134 7.61 -6.16 8.06
CA PRO A 134 8.25 -6.11 6.76
C PRO A 134 9.45 -7.09 6.71
N PRO A 135 9.79 -7.64 5.55
CA PRO A 135 10.88 -8.63 5.41
C PRO A 135 12.24 -8.11 5.86
N THR A 136 12.45 -6.79 5.78
CA THR A 136 13.69 -6.10 6.16
C THR A 136 13.79 -5.83 7.66
N TYR A 137 12.77 -6.17 8.46
CA TYR A 137 12.82 -6.02 9.91
C TYR A 137 13.67 -7.16 10.51
N ALA A 138 14.96 -6.90 10.70
CA ALA A 138 15.80 -7.67 11.60
C ALA A 138 15.44 -7.26 13.03
N GLY A 139 14.78 -8.15 13.77
CA GLY A 139 14.48 -7.97 15.19
C GLY A 139 15.72 -8.05 16.06
#